data_AF-A0A6F9BGC9-F1
#
_entry.id   AF-A0A6F9BGC9-F1
#
_cell.length_a   1.000
_cell.length_b   1.000
_cell.length_c   1.000
_cell.angle_alpha   90.00
_cell.angle_beta   90.00
_cell.angle_gamma   90.00
#
_symmetry.space_group_name_H-M   'P 1'
#
loop_
_entity.id
_entity.type
_entity.pdbx_description
1 polymer ?
#
loop_
_entity_poly.entity_id
_entity_poly.type
_entity_poly.pdbx_seq_one_letter_code
_entity_poly.pdbx_strand_id
1 'polypeptide(L)'
;MSKIKNIIWPQIILFGDSITQVSFQPNGWGSEMANKVVRKCDVVNRGLSGYNSRWAKVVLPRLISKENASSNHIAAVTEYSENLKDIVKHLGSVGSALNRLNSVAGQYAQACVQAAGQCGADVLDLWTLMQKDGQDFTGYLSDGLHLSEKGNQFVAQHLWRLLESRVEELPFILPYWGDVDPKQPESSLLCD
;
A
#
# COMPACT_ATOMS: atom_id res chain seq x y z
N MET A 1 -39.29 -13.33 0.01
CA MET A 1 -38.18 -12.71 -0.75
C MET A 1 -36.92 -13.42 -0.31
N SER A 2 -36.13 -13.99 -1.23
CA SER A 2 -34.81 -14.51 -0.85
C SER A 2 -33.98 -13.33 -0.31
N LYS A 3 -33.18 -13.58 0.73
CA LYS A 3 -32.30 -12.52 1.25
C LYS A 3 -31.26 -12.24 0.16
N ILE A 4 -31.22 -11.00 -0.31
CA ILE A 4 -30.14 -10.50 -1.17
C ILE A 4 -28.81 -10.78 -0.45
N LYS A 5 -27.90 -11.49 -1.11
CA LYS A 5 -26.55 -11.72 -0.57
C LYS A 5 -25.69 -10.50 -0.89
N ASN A 6 -24.98 -10.02 0.13
CA ASN A 6 -24.00 -8.98 -0.07
C ASN A 6 -22.75 -9.56 -0.73
N ILE A 7 -22.23 -8.87 -1.74
CA ILE A 7 -20.93 -9.20 -2.33
C ILE A 7 -19.85 -8.64 -1.41
N ILE A 8 -18.92 -9.51 -1.01
CA ILE A 8 -17.71 -9.11 -0.29
C ILE A 8 -16.60 -9.00 -1.30
N TRP A 9 -16.06 -7.80 -1.46
CA TRP A 9 -14.95 -7.54 -2.36
C TRP A 9 -13.66 -8.00 -1.67
N PRO A 10 -12.77 -8.75 -2.37
CA PRO A 10 -11.39 -8.87 -1.91
C PRO A 10 -10.79 -7.47 -1.78
N GLN A 11 -9.78 -7.29 -0.94
CA GLN A 11 -9.16 -5.98 -0.77
C GLN A 11 -7.63 -6.06 -0.74
N ILE A 12 -7.00 -5.03 -1.30
CA ILE A 12 -5.61 -4.65 -1.10
C ILE A 12 -5.58 -3.53 -0.06
N ILE A 13 -4.84 -3.70 1.02
CA ILE A 13 -4.76 -2.70 2.09
C ILE A 13 -3.41 -1.99 2.01
N LEU A 14 -3.45 -0.67 1.81
CA LEU A 14 -2.25 0.17 1.82
C LEU A 14 -2.11 0.79 3.20
N PHE A 15 -1.15 0.35 4.01
CA PHE A 15 -1.03 0.75 5.40
C PHE A 15 0.34 1.36 5.68
N GLY A 16 0.41 2.65 5.96
CA GLY A 16 1.71 3.32 6.12
C GLY A 16 1.60 4.71 6.71
N ASP A 17 2.60 5.54 6.42
CA ASP A 17 2.69 6.92 6.90
C ASP A 17 2.06 7.95 5.93
N SER A 18 2.63 9.16 5.85
CA SER A 18 2.15 10.23 4.98
C SER A 18 2.25 9.87 3.50
N ILE A 19 3.27 9.11 3.07
CA ILE A 19 3.45 8.73 1.66
C ILE A 19 2.29 7.81 1.21
N THR A 20 1.88 6.90 2.09
CA THR A 20 0.67 6.09 1.86
C THR A 20 -0.60 6.94 1.97
N GLN A 21 -0.69 7.87 2.92
CA GLN A 21 -1.89 8.69 3.12
C GLN A 21 -2.23 9.50 1.86
N VAL A 22 -1.21 10.08 1.20
CA VAL A 22 -1.38 10.88 -0.02
C VAL A 22 -1.38 10.06 -1.30
N SER A 23 -1.25 8.73 -1.24
CA SER A 23 -1.10 7.86 -2.41
C SER A 23 -2.30 7.89 -3.38
N PHE A 24 -3.44 8.40 -2.95
CA PHE A 24 -4.67 8.53 -3.75
C PHE A 24 -4.82 9.91 -4.41
N GLN A 25 -3.80 10.76 -4.34
CA GLN A 25 -3.76 12.00 -5.11
C GLN A 25 -3.81 11.74 -6.63
N PRO A 26 -4.08 12.77 -7.46
CA PRO A 26 -3.93 12.64 -8.91
C PRO A 26 -2.54 12.11 -9.28
N ASN A 27 -2.49 11.11 -10.15
CA ASN A 27 -1.27 10.38 -10.54
C ASN A 27 -0.52 9.71 -9.36
N GLY A 28 -1.19 9.53 -8.23
CA GLY A 28 -0.67 8.83 -7.06
C GLY A 28 -0.62 7.32 -7.25
N TRP A 29 0.35 6.67 -6.61
CA TRP A 29 0.57 5.23 -6.78
C TRP A 29 -0.60 4.36 -6.30
N GLY A 30 -1.32 4.80 -5.26
CA GLY A 30 -2.51 4.13 -4.73
C GLY A 30 -3.70 4.23 -5.67
N SER A 31 -3.91 5.41 -6.28
CA SER A 31 -4.91 5.61 -7.35
C SER A 31 -4.63 4.70 -8.55
N GLU A 32 -3.38 4.58 -8.96
CA GLU A 32 -2.98 3.71 -10.07
C GLU A 32 -3.27 2.24 -9.76
N MET A 33 -2.99 1.77 -8.53
CA MET A 33 -3.37 0.41 -8.13
C MET A 33 -4.87 0.19 -8.22
N ALA A 34 -5.68 1.13 -7.70
CA ALA A 34 -7.15 1.04 -7.76
C ALA A 34 -7.66 0.95 -9.21
N ASN A 35 -7.07 1.72 -10.13
CA ASN A 35 -7.40 1.68 -11.55
C ASN A 35 -7.09 0.32 -12.20
N LYS A 36 -6.01 -0.35 -11.80
CA LYS A 36 -5.62 -1.64 -12.37
C LYS A 36 -6.52 -2.81 -11.96
N VAL A 37 -7.16 -2.71 -10.79
CA VAL A 37 -7.98 -3.78 -10.23
C VAL A 37 -9.48 -3.45 -10.23
N VAL A 38 -9.90 -2.50 -11.07
CA VAL A 38 -11.31 -2.11 -11.22
C VAL A 38 -12.18 -3.34 -11.41
N ARG A 39 -13.26 -3.40 -10.62
CA ARG A 39 -14.23 -4.50 -10.59
C ARG A 39 -13.64 -5.86 -10.17
N LYS A 40 -12.44 -5.93 -9.60
CA LYS A 40 -11.88 -7.19 -9.08
C LYS A 40 -11.71 -7.17 -7.56
N CYS A 41 -11.18 -6.08 -7.03
CA CYS A 41 -10.99 -5.89 -5.60
C CYS A 41 -10.98 -4.41 -5.22
N ASP A 42 -11.19 -4.12 -3.95
CA ASP A 42 -11.01 -2.78 -3.40
C ASP A 42 -9.53 -2.50 -3.15
N VAL A 43 -9.12 -1.24 -3.31
CA VAL A 43 -7.84 -0.74 -2.78
C VAL A 43 -8.13 0.23 -1.66
N VAL A 44 -7.69 -0.12 -0.46
CA VAL A 44 -8.10 0.51 0.79
C VAL A 44 -6.92 1.26 1.40
N ASN A 45 -7.00 2.59 1.40
CA ASN A 45 -5.97 3.45 1.99
C ASN A 45 -6.13 3.52 3.53
N ARG A 46 -5.03 3.20 4.24
CA ARG A 46 -4.85 3.30 5.70
C ARG A 46 -3.54 4.02 6.04
N GLY A 47 -3.17 5.01 5.23
CA GLY A 47 -2.03 5.88 5.52
C GLY A 47 -2.31 6.87 6.64
N LEU A 48 -1.32 7.06 7.51
CA LEU A 48 -1.42 7.85 8.73
C LEU A 48 -0.21 8.79 8.83
N SER A 49 -0.36 10.02 8.34
CA SER A 49 0.72 11.00 8.27
C SER A 49 1.40 11.23 9.63
N GLY A 50 2.72 11.11 9.64
CA GLY A 50 3.56 11.30 10.84
C GLY A 50 3.58 10.11 11.82
N TYR A 51 3.07 8.93 11.41
CA TYR A 51 3.18 7.71 12.20
C TYR A 51 4.51 7.00 11.97
N ASN A 52 5.03 6.39 13.04
CA ASN A 52 6.17 5.50 12.98
C ASN A 52 5.76 4.03 13.15
N SER A 53 6.71 3.14 12.90
CA SER A 53 6.52 1.69 13.04
C SER A 53 6.06 1.25 14.44
N ARG A 54 6.49 1.96 15.50
CA ARG A 54 6.07 1.68 16.88
C ARG A 54 4.57 1.94 17.07
N TRP A 55 4.05 3.06 16.57
CA TRP A 55 2.62 3.38 16.64
C TRP A 55 1.80 2.53 15.68
N ALA A 56 2.33 2.30 14.48
CA ALA A 56 1.76 1.42 13.48
C ALA A 56 1.49 0.02 14.05
N LYS A 57 2.47 -0.56 14.75
CA LYS A 57 2.33 -1.86 15.42
C LYS A 57 1.17 -1.89 16.43
N VAL A 58 0.96 -0.80 17.17
CA VAL A 58 -0.12 -0.72 18.17
C VAL A 58 -1.49 -0.60 17.50
N VAL A 59 -1.59 0.16 16.40
CA VAL A 59 -2.87 0.40 15.72
C VAL A 59 -3.24 -0.69 14.72
N LEU A 60 -2.26 -1.42 14.18
CA LEU A 60 -2.44 -2.43 13.12
C LEU A 60 -3.57 -3.44 13.42
N PRO A 61 -3.66 -4.07 14.62
CA PRO A 61 -4.73 -5.02 14.91
C PRO A 61 -6.15 -4.42 14.92
N ARG A 62 -6.25 -3.08 15.03
CA ARG A 62 -7.53 -2.36 14.95
C ARG A 62 -7.93 -2.00 13.52
N LEU A 63 -6.97 -1.95 12.61
CA LEU A 63 -7.18 -1.56 11.21
C LEU A 63 -7.28 -2.76 10.27
N ILE A 64 -6.60 -3.85 10.61
CA ILE A 64 -6.59 -5.11 9.86
C ILE A 64 -7.01 -6.22 10.82
N SER A 65 -8.29 -6.60 10.78
CA SER A 65 -8.85 -7.64 11.65
C SER A 65 -8.57 -9.04 11.11
N LYS A 66 -8.56 -10.06 11.98
CA LYS A 66 -8.45 -11.46 11.57
C LYS A 66 -9.64 -11.96 10.74
N GLU A 67 -10.81 -11.34 10.87
CA GLU A 67 -11.99 -11.64 10.05
C GLU A 67 -11.80 -11.16 8.59
N ASN A 68 -11.00 -10.10 8.40
CA ASN A 68 -10.49 -9.69 7.09
C ASN A 68 -9.30 -10.57 6.65
N ALA A 69 -8.73 -11.43 7.49
CA ALA A 69 -7.61 -12.31 7.08
C ALA A 69 -8.11 -13.66 6.51
N SER A 70 -9.32 -14.09 6.85
CA SER A 70 -9.91 -15.36 6.38
C SER A 70 -10.55 -15.30 4.98
N SER A 71 -10.55 -14.13 4.35
CA SER A 71 -11.35 -13.79 3.17
C SER A 71 -10.45 -13.35 2.00
N ASN A 72 -9.45 -14.16 1.61
CA ASN A 72 -8.63 -13.94 0.39
C ASN A 72 -8.11 -12.49 0.16
N HIS A 73 -7.88 -11.74 1.25
CA HIS A 73 -7.39 -10.37 1.17
C HIS A 73 -5.90 -10.38 0.83
N ILE A 74 -5.56 -9.83 -0.32
CA ILE A 74 -4.20 -9.85 -0.87
C ILE A 74 -3.50 -8.55 -0.50
N ALA A 75 -2.31 -8.70 0.10
CA ALA A 75 -1.27 -7.70 0.31
C ALA A 75 -1.60 -6.51 1.21
N ALA A 76 -0.98 -6.49 2.40
CA ALA A 76 -0.72 -5.26 3.13
C ALA A 76 0.57 -4.65 2.59
N VAL A 77 0.48 -3.49 1.91
CA VAL A 77 1.67 -2.73 1.53
C VAL A 77 2.01 -1.83 2.70
N THR A 78 3.09 -2.17 3.41
CA THR A 78 3.56 -1.37 4.54
C THR A 78 4.76 -0.54 4.18
N GLU A 79 4.55 0.77 4.05
CA GLU A 79 5.62 1.75 4.00
C GLU A 79 5.73 2.43 5.35
N TYR A 80 6.83 2.11 6.05
CA TYR A 80 7.24 2.86 7.22
C TYR A 80 8.65 3.36 6.97
N SER A 81 8.76 4.63 6.64
CA SER A 81 9.90 5.38 7.15
C SER A 81 9.68 5.49 8.68
N GLU A 82 10.70 5.29 9.52
CA GLU A 82 10.87 6.08 10.76
C GLU A 82 11.95 5.53 11.68
N ASN A 83 12.75 6.46 12.24
CA ASN A 83 13.10 6.41 13.66
C ASN A 83 13.56 7.77 14.23
N LEU A 84 12.74 8.83 14.09
CA LEU A 84 13.13 10.15 14.65
C LEU A 84 12.59 10.40 16.06
N LYS A 85 11.44 9.84 16.44
CA LYS A 85 10.79 10.24 17.72
C LYS A 85 11.44 9.65 18.98
N ASP A 86 11.93 8.41 18.95
CA ASP A 86 12.58 7.80 20.13
C ASP A 86 14.02 8.34 20.36
N ILE A 87 14.69 8.82 19.31
CA ILE A 87 15.96 9.57 19.40
C ILE A 87 15.72 11.00 19.91
N VAL A 88 14.67 11.69 19.43
CA VAL A 88 14.32 13.05 19.88
C VAL A 88 13.95 13.11 21.36
N LYS A 89 13.33 12.05 21.92
CA LYS A 89 13.01 11.99 23.35
C LYS A 89 14.24 11.70 24.23
N HIS A 90 15.28 11.07 23.68
CA HIS A 90 16.57 10.88 24.36
C HIS A 90 17.48 12.11 24.23
N LEU A 91 17.34 12.89 23.14
CA LEU A 91 18.13 14.09 22.84
C LEU A 91 17.45 15.42 23.24
N GLY A 92 16.31 15.37 23.94
CA GLY A 92 15.51 16.54 24.35
C GLY A 92 16.18 17.53 25.31
N SER A 93 17.50 17.47 25.51
CA SER A 93 18.29 18.49 26.22
C SER A 93 19.33 19.20 25.36
N VAL A 94 19.48 18.89 24.07
CA VAL A 94 20.38 19.63 23.17
C VAL A 94 19.76 19.67 21.77
N GLY A 95 19.47 20.85 21.26
CA GLY A 95 18.93 21.01 19.90
C GLY A 95 19.87 20.35 18.88
N SER A 96 19.41 19.29 18.22
CA SER A 96 20.13 18.62 17.15
C SER A 96 19.27 18.56 15.89
N ALA A 97 19.88 18.87 14.74
CA ALA A 97 19.25 18.79 13.43
C ALA A 97 18.60 17.42 13.18
N LEU A 98 17.45 17.42 12.47
CA LEU A 98 16.80 16.21 11.95
C LEU A 98 17.82 15.35 11.19
N ASN A 99 18.25 14.23 11.75
CA ASN A 99 19.25 13.36 11.12
C ASN A 99 18.57 12.40 10.12
N ARG A 100 18.32 12.88 8.90
CA ARG A 100 17.71 12.13 7.77
C ARG A 100 18.75 11.74 6.71
N LEU A 101 19.85 11.13 7.13
CA LEU A 101 20.88 10.70 6.18
C LEU A 101 20.37 9.51 5.34
N ASN A 102 20.61 9.57 4.02
CA ASN A 102 20.24 8.48 3.11
C ASN A 102 20.90 7.14 3.50
N SER A 103 22.11 7.18 4.06
CA SER A 103 22.82 6.01 4.58
C SER A 103 22.09 5.33 5.74
N VAL A 104 21.43 6.11 6.61
CA VAL A 104 20.61 5.58 7.71
C VAL A 104 19.33 4.97 7.13
N ALA A 105 18.66 5.65 6.21
CA ALA A 105 17.48 5.11 5.51
C ALA A 105 17.77 3.74 4.88
N GLY A 106 18.96 3.57 4.27
CA GLY A 106 19.40 2.28 3.73
C GLY A 106 19.52 1.17 4.77
N GLN A 107 20.02 1.45 5.98
CA GLN A 107 20.08 0.45 7.05
C GLN A 107 18.68 -0.03 7.47
N TYR A 108 17.71 0.88 7.54
CA TYR A 108 16.32 0.53 7.81
C TYR A 108 15.69 -0.28 6.68
N ALA A 109 15.90 0.12 5.42
CA ALA A 109 15.42 -0.63 4.26
C ALA A 109 15.92 -2.08 4.30
N GLN A 110 17.21 -2.28 4.59
CA GLN A 110 17.78 -3.62 4.71
C GLN A 110 17.19 -4.43 5.88
N ALA A 111 16.93 -3.80 7.03
CA ALA A 111 16.25 -4.46 8.15
C ALA A 111 14.82 -4.89 7.78
N CYS A 112 14.08 -4.06 7.04
CA CYS A 112 12.76 -4.40 6.52
C CYS A 112 12.80 -5.57 5.53
N VAL A 113 13.78 -5.57 4.60
CA VAL A 113 13.99 -6.68 3.65
C VAL A 113 14.26 -7.99 4.38
N GLN A 114 15.13 -7.98 5.40
CA GLN A 114 15.42 -9.17 6.20
C GLN A 114 14.19 -9.66 6.96
N ALA A 115 13.43 -8.75 7.59
CA ALA A 115 12.21 -9.10 8.31
C ALA A 115 11.15 -9.68 7.39
N ALA A 116 10.97 -9.13 6.19
CA ALA A 116 10.06 -9.67 5.18
C ALA A 116 10.48 -11.10 4.76
N GLY A 117 11.77 -11.32 4.50
CA GLY A 117 12.31 -12.64 4.19
C GLY A 117 12.08 -13.67 5.30
N GLN A 118 12.26 -13.29 6.58
CA GLN A 118 11.98 -14.17 7.73
C GLN A 118 10.50 -14.53 7.87
N CYS A 119 9.60 -13.64 7.42
CA CYS A 119 8.16 -13.84 7.45
C CYS A 119 7.60 -14.49 6.17
N GLY A 120 8.43 -14.75 5.16
CA GLY A 120 7.99 -15.24 3.85
C GLY A 120 7.12 -14.24 3.08
N ALA A 121 7.28 -12.94 3.34
CA ALA A 121 6.56 -11.87 2.67
C ALA A 121 7.35 -11.32 1.48
N ASP A 122 6.65 -11.00 0.39
CA ASP A 122 7.23 -10.25 -0.73
C ASP A 122 7.62 -8.84 -0.27
N VAL A 123 8.73 -8.31 -0.80
CA VAL A 123 9.25 -6.98 -0.42
C VAL A 123 9.68 -6.16 -1.62
N LEU A 124 9.30 -4.88 -1.61
CA LEU A 124 9.76 -3.88 -2.57
C LEU A 124 10.80 -2.96 -1.92
N ASP A 125 12.08 -3.20 -2.19
CA ASP A 125 13.18 -2.36 -1.68
C ASP A 125 13.34 -1.08 -2.53
N LEU A 126 12.48 -0.10 -2.27
CA LEU A 126 12.51 1.20 -2.98
C LEU A 126 13.83 1.94 -2.80
N TRP A 127 14.46 1.83 -1.61
CA TRP A 127 15.73 2.49 -1.34
C TRP A 127 16.80 2.00 -2.32
N THR A 128 16.97 0.68 -2.45
CA THR A 128 17.94 0.12 -3.39
C THR A 128 17.57 0.43 -4.84
N LEU A 129 16.28 0.33 -5.19
CA LEU A 129 15.81 0.54 -6.57
C LEU A 129 15.98 1.97 -7.07
N MET A 130 15.69 2.98 -6.25
CA MET A 130 15.71 4.39 -6.66
C MET A 130 17.11 4.95 -6.92
N GLN A 131 18.15 4.29 -6.42
CA GLN A 131 19.54 4.72 -6.57
C GLN A 131 20.44 3.64 -7.19
N LYS A 132 19.84 2.59 -7.75
CA LYS A 132 20.56 1.51 -8.41
C LYS A 132 21.45 2.06 -9.52
N ASP A 133 22.62 1.46 -9.71
CA ASP A 133 23.58 1.82 -10.77
C ASP A 133 24.03 3.30 -10.74
N GLY A 134 24.01 3.92 -9.55
CA GLY A 134 24.41 5.32 -9.36
C GLY A 134 23.34 6.34 -9.76
N GLN A 135 22.10 5.91 -9.93
CA GLN A 135 21.00 6.78 -10.29
C GLN A 135 20.73 7.83 -9.18
N ASP A 136 20.41 9.06 -9.60
CA ASP A 136 19.97 10.12 -8.68
C ASP A 136 18.52 9.89 -8.24
N PHE A 137 18.35 9.59 -6.95
CA PHE A 137 17.04 9.35 -6.35
C PHE A 137 16.25 10.64 -6.07
N THR A 138 16.90 11.81 -6.05
CA THR A 138 16.27 13.06 -5.59
C THR A 138 15.09 13.46 -6.48
N GLY A 139 15.14 13.16 -7.77
CA GLY A 139 14.04 13.39 -8.70
C GLY A 139 12.76 12.56 -8.42
N TYR A 140 12.85 11.52 -7.59
CA TYR A 140 11.68 10.78 -7.12
C TYR A 140 10.97 11.45 -5.93
N LEU A 141 11.55 12.52 -5.37
CA LEU A 141 11.02 13.23 -4.20
C LEU A 141 10.63 14.66 -4.58
N SER A 142 9.53 15.16 -4.04
CA SER A 142 9.02 16.52 -4.30
C SER A 142 9.60 17.56 -3.33
N ASP A 143 9.78 17.17 -2.07
CA ASP A 143 10.27 18.04 -0.98
C ASP A 143 11.47 17.42 -0.23
N GLY A 144 12.09 16.40 -0.84
CA GLY A 144 13.15 15.61 -0.22
C GLY A 144 12.66 14.53 0.74
N LEU A 145 11.34 14.32 0.87
CA LEU A 145 10.73 13.24 1.65
C LEU A 145 9.58 12.56 0.91
N HIS A 146 8.56 13.32 0.50
CA HIS A 146 7.39 12.80 -0.17
C HIS A 146 7.67 12.55 -1.65
N LEU A 147 6.99 11.56 -2.22
CA LEU A 147 7.15 11.22 -3.63
C LEU A 147 6.76 12.39 -4.54
N SER A 148 7.58 12.66 -5.55
CA SER A 148 7.21 13.46 -6.72
C SER A 148 6.24 12.67 -7.60
N GLU A 149 5.72 13.28 -8.67
CA GLU A 149 4.95 12.56 -9.69
C GLU A 149 5.76 11.39 -10.27
N LYS A 150 7.04 11.62 -10.61
CA LYS A 150 7.97 10.57 -11.05
C LYS A 150 8.14 9.47 -10.00
N GLY A 151 8.22 9.85 -8.71
CA GLY A 151 8.27 8.91 -7.59
C GLY A 151 7.04 8.03 -7.49
N ASN A 152 5.84 8.62 -7.59
CA ASN A 152 4.58 7.88 -7.56
C ASN A 152 4.48 6.88 -8.73
N GLN A 153 4.83 7.31 -9.95
CA GLN A 153 4.84 6.42 -11.12
C GLN A 153 5.83 5.27 -10.93
N PHE A 154 7.02 5.56 -10.39
CA PHE A 154 8.04 4.54 -10.12
C PHE A 154 7.55 3.49 -9.12
N VAL A 155 6.95 3.92 -8.00
CA VAL A 155 6.37 3.02 -7.00
C VAL A 155 5.24 2.19 -7.61
N ALA A 156 4.30 2.82 -8.33
CA ALA A 156 3.19 2.12 -8.94
C ALA A 156 3.64 1.01 -9.90
N GLN A 157 4.62 1.30 -10.76
CA GLN A 157 5.16 0.33 -11.71
C GLN A 157 5.80 -0.87 -11.02
N HIS A 158 6.64 -0.64 -10.01
CA HIS A 158 7.36 -1.72 -9.34
C HIS A 158 6.47 -2.51 -8.40
N LEU A 159 5.54 -1.84 -7.71
CA LEU A 159 4.56 -2.51 -6.86
C LEU A 159 3.63 -3.40 -7.67
N TRP A 160 3.19 -2.95 -8.85
CA TRP A 160 2.33 -3.78 -9.71
C TRP A 160 2.97 -5.12 -10.07
N ARG A 161 4.28 -5.14 -10.36
CA ARG A 161 5.00 -6.40 -10.67
C ARG A 161 4.95 -7.43 -9.53
N LEU A 162 4.74 -7.00 -8.29
CA LEU A 162 4.57 -7.89 -7.15
C LEU A 162 3.12 -8.31 -6.96
N LEU A 163 2.17 -7.42 -7.26
CA LEU A 163 0.75 -7.65 -7.00
C LEU A 163 0.03 -8.37 -8.13
N GLU A 164 0.47 -8.22 -9.38
CA GLU A 164 -0.22 -8.70 -10.58
C GLU A 164 -0.61 -10.17 -10.49
N SER A 165 0.36 -11.06 -10.23
CA SER A 165 0.10 -12.51 -10.12
C SER A 165 -0.78 -12.89 -8.93
N ARG A 166 -0.92 -12.01 -7.94
CA ARG A 166 -1.81 -12.23 -6.80
C ARG A 166 -3.25 -11.92 -7.17
N VAL A 167 -3.49 -10.95 -8.05
CA VAL A 167 -4.83 -10.46 -8.39
C VAL A 167 -5.32 -10.84 -9.78
N GLU A 168 -4.47 -11.45 -10.61
CA GLU A 168 -4.80 -11.80 -11.99
C GLU A 168 -6.02 -12.72 -12.08
N GLU A 169 -6.07 -13.74 -11.22
CA GLU A 169 -7.12 -14.76 -11.14
C GLU A 169 -8.41 -14.25 -10.46
N LEU A 170 -8.44 -13.02 -9.93
CA LEU A 170 -9.67 -12.48 -9.38
C LEU A 170 -10.70 -12.24 -10.51
N PRO A 171 -11.93 -12.79 -10.37
CA PRO A 171 -12.96 -12.59 -11.36
C PRO A 171 -13.43 -11.13 -11.35
N PHE A 172 -13.98 -10.70 -12.49
CA PHE A 172 -14.78 -9.48 -12.48
C PHE A 172 -16.03 -9.70 -11.62
N ILE A 173 -16.20 -8.82 -10.64
CA ILE A 173 -17.38 -8.72 -9.80
C ILE A 173 -18.50 -8.14 -10.65
N LEU A 174 -19.65 -8.84 -10.60
CA LEU A 174 -20.85 -8.63 -11.42
C LEU A 174 -20.62 -8.89 -12.92
N PRO A 175 -21.67 -9.22 -13.69
CA PRO A 175 -21.54 -9.49 -15.12
C PRO A 175 -21.17 -8.25 -15.93
N TYR A 176 -20.75 -8.45 -17.19
CA TYR A 176 -20.67 -7.35 -18.15
C TYR A 176 -22.08 -6.85 -18.46
N TRP A 177 -22.24 -5.54 -18.67
CA TRP A 177 -23.57 -4.93 -18.83
C TRP A 177 -24.37 -5.51 -20.01
N GLY A 178 -23.69 -5.99 -21.05
CA GLY A 178 -24.31 -6.63 -22.22
C GLY A 178 -24.90 -8.01 -21.94
N ASP A 179 -24.51 -8.65 -20.84
CA ASP A 179 -25.02 -9.96 -20.41
C ASP A 179 -26.20 -9.85 -19.42
N VAL A 180 -26.60 -8.62 -19.08
CA VAL A 180 -27.74 -8.37 -18.19
C VAL A 180 -29.05 -8.47 -18.98
N ASP A 181 -29.99 -9.29 -18.51
CA ASP A 181 -31.33 -9.37 -19.11
C ASP A 181 -32.06 -8.02 -18.95
N PRO A 182 -32.37 -7.31 -20.06
CA PRO A 182 -33.02 -6.00 -19.98
C PRO A 182 -34.48 -6.07 -19.51
N LYS A 183 -35.11 -7.24 -19.56
CA LYS A 183 -36.48 -7.46 -19.09
C LYS A 183 -36.53 -7.96 -17.65
N GLN A 184 -35.47 -8.62 -17.19
CA GLN A 184 -35.39 -9.19 -15.84
C GLN A 184 -33.97 -9.08 -15.25
N PRO A 185 -33.49 -7.86 -14.96
CA PRO A 185 -32.10 -7.61 -14.56
C PRO A 185 -31.71 -8.32 -13.26
N GLU A 186 -32.67 -8.56 -12.35
CA GLU A 186 -32.45 -9.29 -11.10
C GLU A 186 -31.98 -10.72 -11.36
N SER A 187 -32.40 -11.34 -12.46
CA SER A 187 -31.97 -12.71 -12.80
C SER A 187 -30.48 -12.79 -13.14
N SER A 188 -29.90 -11.69 -13.64
CA SER A 188 -28.47 -11.58 -13.97
C SER A 188 -27.63 -10.97 -12.84
N LEU A 189 -28.22 -10.09 -12.02
CA LEU A 189 -27.49 -9.30 -11.03
C LEU A 189 -27.57 -9.85 -9.60
N LEU A 190 -28.60 -10.66 -9.30
CA LEU A 190 -28.83 -11.24 -7.97
C LEU A 190 -28.73 -12.77 -7.97
N CYS A 191 -28.25 -13.38 -9.06
CA CYS A 191 -27.96 -14.80 -9.09
C CYS A 191 -26.74 -15.12 -8.20
N ASP A 192 -26.78 -16.30 -7.58
CA ASP A 192 -25.70 -16.84 -6.76
C ASP A 192 -24.57 -17.43 -7.60
#